data_AF-A0A1J9PRM0-F1
#
_entry.id   AF-A0A1J9PRM0-F1
#
_cell.length_a   1.000
_cell.length_b   1.000
_cell.length_c   1.000
_cell.angle_alpha   90.00
_cell.angle_beta   90.00
_cell.angle_gamma   90.00
#
_symmetry.space_group_name_H-M   'P 1'
#
loop_
_entity.id
_entity.type
_entity.pdbx_description
1 polymer ?
#
loop_
_entity_poly.entity_id
_entity_poly.type
_entity_poly.pdbx_seq_one_letter_code
_entity_poly.pdbx_strand_id
1 'polypeptide(L)'
;MSEADWSPTPSRRSPSHLLPPDQLLNHLNSQSPSPSPSSSPAPPSGPSQGAALCVAEYEKLECIRSCVGNQDEYRALPRFQFWNNFKSWFEETFGRPLKQPDRMISQLIRKHREKKNAIREESGTARSVTDLDQALDEWIQILDDLEAAKRLAKEDAAAAEENHRQRSRRMQDDMMERRRKRNRERLGDSPTSETPTVESGTQSSYYYYYYYY
;
A
#
# COMPACT_ATOMS: atom_id res chain seq x y z
N MET A 1 -28.62 -16.25 35.22
CA MET A 1 -27.37 -15.47 35.08
C MET A 1 -26.33 -16.48 34.64
N SER A 2 -25.97 -16.46 33.36
CA SER A 2 -25.11 -17.49 32.75
C SER A 2 -23.83 -16.83 32.29
N GLU A 3 -22.71 -17.26 32.86
CA GLU A 3 -21.36 -16.85 32.52
C GLU A 3 -20.96 -17.49 31.18
N ALA A 4 -20.65 -16.65 30.19
CA ALA A 4 -20.15 -17.10 28.91
C ALA A 4 -18.63 -17.28 28.99
N ASP A 5 -18.22 -18.53 28.93
CA ASP A 5 -16.85 -19.02 28.85
C ASP A 5 -16.28 -18.74 27.45
N TRP A 6 -15.34 -17.81 27.34
CA TRP A 6 -14.65 -17.47 26.08
C TRP A 6 -13.25 -18.06 26.09
N SER A 7 -13.13 -19.30 25.62
CA SER A 7 -11.84 -19.93 25.31
C SER A 7 -11.33 -19.46 23.93
N PRO A 8 -10.10 -18.91 23.81
CA PRO A 8 -9.52 -18.55 22.53
C PRO A 8 -8.95 -19.78 21.80
N THR A 9 -9.44 -20.04 20.59
CA THR A 9 -8.92 -21.07 19.69
C THR A 9 -7.57 -20.65 19.09
N PRO A 10 -6.56 -21.55 19.04
CA PRO A 10 -5.28 -21.25 18.40
C PRO A 10 -5.40 -21.26 16.87
N SER A 11 -4.89 -20.19 16.26
CA SER A 11 -4.87 -19.95 14.82
C SER A 11 -3.96 -20.96 14.11
N ARG A 12 -4.57 -21.84 13.33
CA ARG A 12 -3.93 -22.85 12.49
C ARG A 12 -3.16 -22.15 11.37
N ARG A 13 -1.82 -22.11 11.46
CA ARG A 13 -0.95 -21.64 10.37
C ARG A 13 -1.04 -22.61 9.20
N SER A 14 -1.45 -22.11 8.04
CA SER A 14 -1.36 -22.87 6.79
C SER A 14 0.10 -22.99 6.33
N PRO A 15 0.49 -24.13 5.73
CA PRO A 15 1.86 -24.35 5.26
C PRO A 15 2.15 -23.56 3.99
N SER A 16 3.32 -22.95 3.96
CA SER A 16 3.93 -22.34 2.77
C SER A 16 4.09 -23.39 1.66
N HIS A 17 3.34 -23.24 0.57
CA HIS A 17 3.61 -24.00 -0.66
C HIS A 17 4.84 -23.41 -1.34
N LEU A 18 5.88 -24.25 -1.39
CA LEU A 18 7.11 -24.10 -2.16
C LEU A 18 6.79 -23.93 -3.65
N LEU A 19 7.29 -22.84 -4.24
CA LEU A 19 7.37 -22.68 -5.69
C LEU A 19 8.69 -23.31 -6.20
N PRO A 20 8.67 -24.06 -7.32
CA PRO A 20 9.88 -24.60 -7.93
C PRO A 20 10.66 -23.52 -8.72
N PRO A 21 12.00 -23.50 -8.67
CA PRO A 21 12.82 -22.64 -9.49
C PRO A 21 13.38 -23.43 -10.67
N ASP A 22 12.71 -23.44 -11.83
CA ASP A 22 13.31 -23.96 -13.07
C ASP A 22 12.42 -23.56 -14.25
N GLN A 23 12.72 -22.43 -14.91
CA GLN A 23 12.48 -22.19 -16.35
C GLN A 23 13.34 -21.00 -16.81
N LEU A 24 14.66 -21.15 -16.68
CA LEU A 24 15.63 -20.34 -17.43
C LEU A 24 16.31 -21.26 -18.45
N LEU A 25 16.44 -20.74 -19.67
CA LEU A 25 17.16 -21.31 -20.82
C LEU A 25 16.41 -22.40 -21.58
N ASN A 26 15.65 -21.98 -22.59
CA ASN A 26 15.64 -22.61 -23.92
C ASN A 26 14.68 -21.85 -24.85
N HIS A 27 15.23 -21.01 -25.73
CA HIS A 27 14.82 -20.89 -27.14
C HIS A 27 15.62 -19.78 -27.84
N LEU A 28 16.93 -20.00 -27.93
CA LEU A 28 17.74 -19.47 -29.02
C LEU A 28 17.99 -20.63 -29.97
N ASN A 29 17.18 -20.80 -31.02
CA ASN A 29 17.72 -21.36 -32.27
C ASN A 29 16.77 -21.18 -33.47
N SER A 30 17.28 -20.44 -34.46
CA SER A 30 17.18 -20.70 -35.90
C SER A 30 15.80 -20.83 -36.56
N GLN A 31 15.46 -19.83 -37.40
CA GLN A 31 15.02 -20.09 -38.78
C GLN A 31 15.09 -18.83 -39.68
N SER A 32 16.05 -18.89 -40.61
CA SER A 32 16.06 -18.45 -42.01
C SER A 32 15.54 -17.06 -42.44
N PRO A 33 16.39 -16.24 -43.11
CA PRO A 33 15.94 -15.16 -43.98
C PRO A 33 15.60 -15.69 -45.37
N SER A 34 14.35 -15.49 -45.83
CA SER A 34 14.00 -15.59 -47.24
C SER A 34 13.42 -14.25 -47.71
N PRO A 35 14.02 -13.60 -48.72
CA PRO A 35 13.45 -12.42 -49.34
C PRO A 35 12.41 -12.84 -50.40
N SER A 36 11.19 -12.34 -50.28
CA SER A 36 10.22 -12.37 -51.37
C SER A 36 9.55 -11.00 -51.47
N PRO A 37 9.77 -10.25 -52.56
CA PRO A 37 9.07 -9.00 -52.82
C PRO A 37 7.71 -9.32 -53.42
N SER A 38 6.70 -9.49 -52.55
CA SER A 38 5.30 -9.50 -53.01
C SER A 38 4.70 -8.14 -52.73
N SER A 39 4.77 -7.28 -53.75
CA SER A 39 4.05 -6.02 -53.85
C SER A 39 2.54 -6.30 -53.93
N SER A 40 1.92 -6.57 -52.78
CA SER A 40 0.47 -6.50 -52.63
C SER A 40 0.10 -5.06 -52.27
N PRO A 41 -0.82 -4.41 -53.00
CA PRO A 41 -1.29 -3.08 -52.64
C PRO A 41 -1.90 -3.15 -51.25
N ALA A 42 -1.28 -2.44 -50.32
CA ALA A 42 -1.80 -2.28 -48.97
C ALA A 42 -3.24 -1.77 -49.07
N PRO A 43 -4.22 -2.42 -48.39
CA PRO A 43 -5.56 -1.86 -48.30
C PRO A 43 -5.44 -0.44 -47.72
N PRO A 44 -6.23 0.52 -48.23
CA PRO A 44 -6.18 1.89 -47.73
C PRO A 44 -6.33 1.83 -46.22
N SER A 45 -5.36 2.42 -45.52
CA SER A 45 -5.35 2.59 -44.09
C SER A 45 -6.56 3.44 -43.72
N GLY A 46 -7.73 2.80 -43.61
CA GLY A 46 -8.90 3.41 -43.03
C GLY A 46 -8.51 3.90 -41.63
N PRO A 47 -9.05 5.05 -41.18
CA PRO A 47 -8.74 5.58 -39.87
C PRO A 47 -8.98 4.49 -38.84
N SER A 48 -7.88 3.93 -38.34
CA SER A 48 -7.91 2.78 -37.45
C SER A 48 -8.76 3.18 -36.26
N GLN A 49 -9.89 2.47 -36.14
CA GLN A 49 -10.97 2.72 -35.20
C GLN A 49 -10.46 2.55 -33.77
N GLY A 50 -9.82 3.59 -33.29
CA GLY A 50 -9.51 3.86 -31.91
C GLY A 50 -9.91 5.29 -31.60
N ALA A 51 -11.04 5.75 -32.13
CA ALA A 51 -11.71 6.95 -31.66
C ALA A 51 -12.18 6.66 -30.22
N ALA A 52 -11.24 6.71 -29.28
CA ALA A 52 -11.53 6.86 -27.88
C ALA A 52 -12.45 8.08 -27.81
N LEU A 53 -13.74 7.84 -27.60
CA LEU A 53 -14.78 8.87 -27.57
C LEU A 53 -14.26 10.01 -26.71
N CYS A 54 -13.86 11.09 -27.37
CA CYS A 54 -13.32 12.26 -26.70
C CYS A 54 -14.44 12.83 -25.84
N VAL A 55 -14.29 12.72 -24.52
CA VAL A 55 -15.22 13.33 -23.58
C VAL A 55 -15.12 14.85 -23.78
N ALA A 56 -16.27 15.47 -24.06
CA ALA A 56 -16.38 16.89 -24.28
C ALA A 56 -16.07 17.66 -22.99
N GLU A 57 -15.78 18.95 -23.10
CA GLU A 57 -15.39 19.77 -21.94
C GLU A 57 -16.49 19.86 -20.89
N TYR A 58 -17.74 20.08 -21.30
CA TYR A 58 -18.89 20.12 -20.39
C TYR A 58 -19.09 18.78 -19.67
N GLU A 59 -18.85 17.65 -20.34
CA GLU A 59 -18.98 16.32 -19.73
C GLU A 59 -17.86 16.06 -18.73
N LYS A 60 -16.64 16.57 -18.98
CA LYS A 60 -15.54 16.53 -18.00
C LYS A 60 -15.91 17.32 -16.75
N LEU A 61 -16.49 18.51 -16.92
CA LEU A 61 -16.96 19.33 -15.81
C LEU A 61 -18.00 18.58 -14.97
N GLU A 62 -19.03 18.01 -15.61
CA GLU A 62 -20.05 17.24 -14.92
C GLU A 62 -19.49 15.97 -14.25
N CYS A 63 -18.51 15.31 -14.87
CA CYS A 63 -17.81 14.19 -14.25
C CYS A 63 -17.13 14.60 -12.94
N ILE A 64 -16.42 15.73 -12.92
CA ILE A 64 -15.73 16.19 -11.71
C ILE A 64 -16.73 16.66 -10.65
N ARG A 65 -17.77 17.41 -11.05
CA ARG A 65 -18.86 17.81 -10.14
C ARG A 65 -19.53 16.59 -9.50
N SER A 66 -19.77 15.53 -10.27
CA SER A 66 -20.30 14.27 -9.75
C SER A 66 -19.33 13.61 -8.76
N CYS A 67 -18.02 13.61 -9.01
CA CYS A 67 -17.04 13.13 -8.02
C CYS A 67 -17.08 13.94 -6.71
N VAL A 68 -17.16 15.27 -6.80
CA VAL A 68 -17.24 16.16 -5.63
C VAL A 68 -18.55 15.93 -4.86
N GLY A 69 -19.69 15.86 -5.56
CA GLY A 69 -21.00 15.64 -4.95
C GLY A 69 -21.13 14.28 -4.27
N ASN A 70 -20.45 13.25 -4.78
CA ASN A 70 -20.45 11.89 -4.24
C ASN A 70 -19.18 11.56 -3.42
N GLN A 71 -18.56 12.57 -2.81
CA GLN A 71 -17.33 12.37 -2.04
C GLN A 71 -17.51 11.38 -0.89
N ASP A 72 -18.66 11.37 -0.21
CA ASP A 72 -18.87 10.49 0.93
C ASP A 72 -18.97 9.02 0.50
N GLU A 73 -19.56 8.74 -0.67
CA GLU A 73 -19.55 7.42 -1.27
C GLU A 73 -18.13 6.99 -1.65
N TYR A 74 -17.32 7.90 -2.18
CA TYR A 74 -15.91 7.63 -2.47
C TYR A 74 -15.13 7.22 -1.22
N ARG A 75 -15.48 7.78 -0.06
CA ARG A 75 -14.86 7.48 1.24
C ARG A 75 -15.33 6.13 1.79
N ALA A 76 -16.61 5.84 1.68
CA ALA A 76 -17.25 4.68 2.30
C ALA A 76 -17.09 3.39 1.47
N LEU A 77 -17.11 3.49 0.14
CA LEU A 77 -17.14 2.34 -0.75
C LEU A 77 -15.74 1.89 -1.17
N PRO A 78 -15.54 0.59 -1.48
CA PRO A 78 -14.37 0.15 -2.22
C PRO A 78 -14.25 0.90 -3.55
N ARG A 79 -13.04 1.36 -3.90
CA ARG A 79 -12.81 2.18 -5.12
C ARG A 79 -13.39 1.58 -6.40
N PHE A 80 -13.32 0.25 -6.57
CA PHE A 80 -13.91 -0.43 -7.73
C PHE A 80 -15.43 -0.25 -7.81
N GLN A 81 -16.15 -0.30 -6.68
CA GLN A 81 -17.60 -0.12 -6.65
C GLN A 81 -17.97 1.33 -6.97
N PHE A 82 -17.29 2.31 -6.36
CA PHE A 82 -17.49 3.73 -6.69
C PHE A 82 -17.36 3.98 -8.19
N TRP A 83 -16.29 3.48 -8.82
CA TRP A 83 -16.09 3.69 -10.27
C TRP A 83 -17.10 2.96 -11.14
N ASN A 84 -17.68 1.84 -10.69
CA ASN A 84 -18.76 1.19 -11.41
C ASN A 84 -20.06 2.00 -11.32
N ASN A 85 -20.42 2.49 -10.12
CA ASN A 85 -21.57 3.38 -9.94
C ASN A 85 -21.41 4.64 -10.80
N PHE A 86 -20.21 5.21 -10.84
CA PHE A 86 -19.88 6.35 -11.67
C PHE A 86 -20.05 6.06 -13.17
N LYS A 87 -19.68 4.86 -13.64
CA LYS A 87 -19.93 4.47 -15.04
C LYS A 87 -21.41 4.38 -15.36
N SER A 88 -22.20 3.76 -14.47
CA SER A 88 -23.65 3.66 -14.63
C SER A 88 -24.30 5.03 -14.69
N TRP A 89 -23.93 5.92 -13.77
CA TRP A 89 -24.38 7.32 -13.78
C TRP A 89 -24.00 8.05 -15.07
N PHE A 90 -22.76 7.89 -15.54
CA PHE A 90 -22.31 8.53 -16.78
C PHE A 90 -23.09 8.02 -18.00
N GLU A 91 -23.31 6.71 -18.09
CA GLU A 91 -24.04 6.10 -19.19
C GLU A 91 -25.52 6.53 -19.20
N GLU A 92 -26.15 6.63 -18.03
CA GLU A 92 -27.50 7.16 -17.87
C GLU A 92 -27.59 8.65 -18.27
N THR A 93 -26.60 9.45 -17.88
CA THR A 93 -26.59 10.90 -18.10
C THR A 93 -26.30 11.27 -19.56
N PHE A 94 -25.33 10.60 -20.20
CA PHE A 94 -24.83 10.95 -21.53
C PHE A 94 -25.20 9.94 -22.62
N GLY A 95 -25.95 8.89 -22.27
CA GLY A 95 -26.42 7.87 -23.21
C GLY A 95 -25.31 7.02 -23.82
N ARG A 96 -24.12 6.96 -23.21
CA ARG A 96 -22.99 6.17 -23.74
C ARG A 96 -22.03 5.68 -22.65
N PRO A 97 -21.39 4.52 -22.84
CA PRO A 97 -20.53 3.92 -21.82
C PRO A 97 -19.18 4.64 -21.69
N LEU A 98 -18.71 4.79 -20.45
CA LEU A 98 -17.37 5.31 -20.14
C LEU A 98 -16.41 4.18 -19.78
N LYS A 99 -15.39 3.95 -20.61
CA LYS A 99 -14.50 2.79 -20.48
C LYS A 99 -13.62 2.84 -19.21
N GLN A 100 -12.94 3.96 -18.98
CA GLN A 100 -11.93 4.12 -17.92
C GLN A 100 -12.09 5.47 -17.20
N PRO A 101 -13.10 5.62 -16.31
CA PRO A 101 -13.34 6.87 -15.59
C PRO A 101 -12.13 7.25 -14.72
N ASP A 102 -11.62 6.33 -13.91
CA ASP A 102 -10.48 6.58 -13.01
C ASP A 102 -9.26 7.16 -13.74
N ARG A 103 -8.91 6.57 -14.89
CA ARG A 103 -7.80 7.04 -15.72
C ARG A 103 -8.06 8.43 -16.30
N MET A 104 -9.29 8.68 -16.77
CA MET A 104 -9.68 9.99 -17.30
C MET A 104 -9.58 11.07 -16.21
N ILE A 105 -10.17 10.83 -15.04
CA ILE A 105 -10.16 11.77 -13.90
C ILE A 105 -8.72 12.01 -13.44
N SER A 106 -7.91 10.96 -13.32
CA SER A 106 -6.48 11.08 -12.98
C SER A 106 -5.70 11.93 -13.99
N GLN A 107 -5.99 11.79 -15.29
CA GLN A 107 -5.37 12.63 -16.31
C GLN A 107 -5.80 14.10 -16.22
N LEU A 108 -7.05 14.38 -15.89
CA LEU A 108 -7.54 15.75 -15.67
C LEU A 108 -6.84 16.40 -14.47
N ILE A 109 -6.77 15.69 -13.34
CA ILE A 109 -6.06 16.14 -12.14
C ILE A 109 -4.59 16.43 -12.46
N ARG A 110 -3.91 15.52 -13.17
CA ARG A 110 -2.49 15.70 -13.51
C ARG A 110 -2.29 16.94 -14.39
N LYS A 111 -3.05 17.09 -15.46
CA LYS A 111 -2.98 18.26 -16.35
C LYS A 111 -3.29 19.56 -15.61
N HIS A 112 -4.21 19.53 -14.66
CA HIS A 112 -4.54 20.68 -13.83
C HIS A 112 -3.40 21.07 -12.89
N ARG A 113 -2.77 20.09 -12.22
CA ARG A 113 -1.57 20.33 -11.41
C ARG A 113 -0.42 20.89 -12.26
N GLU A 114 -0.20 20.33 -13.46
CA GLU A 114 0.77 20.86 -14.44
C GLU A 114 0.46 22.32 -14.82
N LYS A 115 -0.80 22.63 -15.13
CA LYS A 115 -1.27 23.99 -15.42
C LYS A 115 -1.02 24.95 -14.26
N LYS A 116 -1.32 24.56 -13.02
CA LYS A 116 -1.09 25.39 -11.82
C LYS A 116 0.41 25.63 -11.57
N ASN A 117 1.25 24.63 -11.81
CA ASN A 117 2.70 24.78 -11.68
C ASN A 117 3.26 25.74 -12.73
N ALA A 118 2.84 25.61 -14.00
CA ALA A 118 3.26 26.54 -15.05
C ALA A 118 2.86 27.99 -14.75
N ILE A 119 1.62 28.22 -14.26
CA ILE A 119 1.17 29.57 -13.86
C ILE A 119 2.01 30.14 -12.71
N ARG A 120 2.44 29.28 -11.76
CA ARG A 120 3.30 29.69 -10.64
C ARG A 120 4.69 30.12 -11.11
N GLU A 121 5.23 29.46 -12.13
CA GLU A 121 6.54 29.77 -12.71
C GLU A 121 6.51 31.02 -13.59
N GLU A 122 5.43 31.23 -14.35
CA GLU A 122 5.23 32.36 -15.28
C GLU A 122 4.79 33.68 -14.59
N SER A 123 5.23 33.90 -13.35
CA SER A 123 4.78 34.97 -12.43
C SER A 123 4.45 36.30 -13.13
N GLY A 124 3.15 36.58 -13.32
CA GLY A 124 2.66 37.82 -13.92
C GLY A 124 1.43 37.71 -14.82
N THR A 125 1.12 36.52 -15.35
CA THR A 125 -0.07 36.35 -16.22
C THR A 125 -1.27 35.81 -15.44
N ALA A 126 -2.23 36.69 -15.14
CA ALA A 126 -3.53 36.27 -14.61
C ALA A 126 -4.29 35.48 -15.70
N ARG A 127 -4.49 34.17 -15.49
CA ARG A 127 -5.40 33.37 -16.32
C ARG A 127 -6.78 33.34 -15.69
N SER A 128 -7.81 33.33 -16.54
CA SER A 128 -9.19 33.10 -16.11
C SER A 128 -9.31 31.70 -15.50
N VAL A 129 -9.88 31.64 -14.29
CA VAL A 129 -10.27 30.39 -13.65
C VAL A 129 -11.57 29.93 -14.30
N THR A 130 -11.57 28.70 -14.81
CA THR A 130 -12.79 28.08 -15.36
C THR A 130 -13.52 27.29 -14.29
N ASP A 131 -14.82 27.04 -14.48
CA ASP A 131 -15.61 26.18 -13.59
C ASP A 131 -14.98 24.78 -13.42
N LEU A 132 -14.37 24.25 -14.48
CA LEU A 132 -13.66 22.97 -14.45
C LEU A 132 -12.42 23.05 -13.57
N ASP A 133 -11.67 24.15 -13.62
CA ASP A 133 -10.50 24.35 -12.77
C ASP A 133 -10.88 24.38 -11.29
N GLN A 134 -11.99 25.07 -10.96
CA GLN A 134 -12.49 25.15 -9.59
C GLN A 134 -12.95 23.77 -9.09
N ALA A 135 -13.75 23.05 -9.88
CA ALA A 135 -14.22 21.72 -9.51
C ALA A 135 -13.05 20.74 -9.34
N LEU A 136 -12.00 20.85 -10.16
CA LEU A 136 -10.78 20.06 -10.03
C LEU A 136 -9.99 20.41 -8.76
N ASP A 137 -9.91 21.69 -8.39
CA ASP A 137 -9.29 22.12 -7.14
C ASP A 137 -10.03 21.56 -5.93
N GLU A 138 -11.36 21.60 -5.91
CA GLU A 138 -12.19 21.01 -4.86
C GLU A 138 -11.98 19.49 -4.77
N TRP A 139 -11.99 18.78 -5.90
CA TRP A 139 -11.76 17.34 -5.91
C TRP A 139 -10.35 16.96 -5.46
N ILE A 140 -9.33 17.72 -5.86
CA ILE A 140 -7.96 17.51 -5.40
C ILE A 140 -7.86 17.70 -3.89
N GLN A 141 -8.48 18.74 -3.34
CA GLN A 141 -8.49 18.97 -1.90
C GLN A 141 -9.10 17.78 -1.14
N ILE A 142 -10.22 17.24 -1.63
CA ILE A 142 -10.87 16.06 -1.04
C ILE A 142 -9.92 14.85 -1.04
N LEU A 143 -9.20 14.61 -2.14
CA LEU A 143 -8.24 13.50 -2.23
C LEU A 143 -7.06 13.69 -1.26
N ASP A 144 -6.52 14.90 -1.17
CA ASP A 144 -5.40 15.22 -0.29
C ASP A 144 -5.82 15.11 1.19
N ASP A 145 -7.02 15.55 1.55
CA ASP A 145 -7.60 15.39 2.89
C ASP A 145 -7.77 13.90 3.26
N LEU A 146 -8.18 13.07 2.31
CA LEU A 146 -8.33 11.63 2.53
C LEU A 146 -6.99 10.92 2.74
N GLU A 147 -5.98 11.31 1.97
CA GLU A 147 -4.63 10.79 2.16
C GLU A 147 -4.06 11.23 3.52
N ALA A 148 -4.27 12.48 3.91
CA ALA A 148 -3.86 13.01 5.21
C ALA A 148 -4.54 12.27 6.37
N ALA A 149 -5.86 12.06 6.31
CA ALA A 149 -6.61 11.32 7.32
C ALA A 149 -6.14 9.87 7.45
N LYS A 150 -5.89 9.21 6.31
CA LYS A 150 -5.35 7.84 6.29
C LYS A 150 -3.95 7.76 6.90
N ARG A 151 -3.09 8.74 6.62
CA ARG A 151 -1.75 8.82 7.21
C ARG A 151 -1.84 9.01 8.74
N LEU A 152 -2.67 9.93 9.20
CA LEU A 152 -2.88 10.19 10.63
C LEU A 152 -3.37 8.94 11.36
N ALA A 153 -4.38 8.25 10.83
CA ALA A 153 -4.90 7.02 11.42
C ALA A 153 -3.83 5.90 11.51
N LYS A 154 -2.92 5.83 10.53
CA LYS A 154 -1.81 4.87 10.55
C LYS A 154 -0.77 5.23 11.61
N GLU A 155 -0.44 6.51 11.76
CA GLU A 155 0.49 7.00 12.78
C GLU A 155 -0.05 6.76 14.18
N ASP A 156 -1.34 7.05 14.41
CA ASP A 156 -2.02 6.79 15.68
C ASP A 156 -2.05 5.30 16.03
N ALA A 157 -2.35 4.44 15.05
CA ALA A 157 -2.33 2.99 15.24
C ALA A 157 -0.92 2.49 15.59
N ALA A 158 0.12 3.00 14.91
CA ALA A 158 1.51 2.63 15.20
C ALA A 158 1.95 3.12 16.59
N ALA A 159 1.57 4.34 16.99
CA ALA A 159 1.86 4.88 18.32
C ALA A 159 1.15 4.09 19.43
N ALA A 160 -0.11 3.70 19.22
CA ALA A 160 -0.86 2.86 20.14
C ALA A 160 -0.23 1.47 20.28
N GLU A 161 0.20 0.86 19.17
CA GLU A 161 0.89 -0.42 19.18
C GLU A 161 2.23 -0.34 19.92
N GLU A 162 3.03 0.71 19.68
CA GLU A 162 4.31 0.89 20.36
C GLU A 162 4.13 1.15 21.87
N ASN A 163 3.12 1.94 22.25
CA ASN A 163 2.77 2.13 23.65
C ASN A 163 2.39 0.80 24.33
N HIS A 164 1.60 -0.03 23.64
CA HIS A 164 1.22 -1.36 24.12
C HIS A 164 2.43 -2.28 24.29
N ARG A 165 3.36 -2.28 23.31
CA ARG A 165 4.63 -3.02 23.39
C ARG A 165 5.48 -2.53 24.56
N GLN A 166 5.62 -1.22 24.74
CA GLN A 166 6.42 -0.65 25.82
C GLN A 166 5.82 -1.00 27.20
N ARG A 167 4.50 -0.92 27.36
CA ARG A 167 3.81 -1.34 28.58
C ARG A 167 4.04 -2.81 28.89
N SER A 168 4.00 -3.66 27.87
CA SER A 168 4.26 -5.10 28.01
C SER A 168 5.71 -5.38 28.43
N ARG A 169 6.68 -4.68 27.86
CA ARG A 169 8.11 -4.79 28.26
C ARG A 169 8.31 -4.39 29.71
N ARG A 170 7.78 -3.23 30.12
CA ARG A 170 7.86 -2.77 31.52
C ARG A 170 7.29 -3.80 32.49
N MET A 171 6.16 -4.40 32.15
CA MET A 171 5.55 -5.45 32.98
C MET A 171 6.44 -6.72 33.07
N GLN A 172 7.05 -7.13 31.98
CA GLN A 172 8.00 -8.26 31.98
C GLN A 172 9.25 -7.96 32.80
N ASP A 173 9.82 -6.77 32.64
CA ASP A 173 10.99 -6.32 33.39
C ASP A 173 10.69 -6.27 34.89
N ASP A 174 9.54 -5.71 35.30
CA ASP A 174 9.09 -5.67 36.69
C ASP A 174 8.94 -7.08 37.29
N MET A 175 8.38 -8.03 36.53
CA MET A 175 8.26 -9.42 36.97
C MET A 175 9.62 -10.09 37.15
N MET A 176 10.53 -9.88 36.20
CA MET A 176 11.89 -10.42 36.26
C MET A 176 12.68 -9.82 37.42
N GLU A 177 12.52 -8.52 37.67
CA GLU A 177 13.20 -7.85 38.78
C GLU A 177 12.70 -8.35 40.14
N ARG A 178 11.38 -8.50 40.31
CA ARG A 178 10.81 -9.14 41.51
C ARG A 178 11.34 -10.56 41.72
N ARG A 179 11.50 -11.34 40.64
CA ARG A 179 12.07 -12.69 40.70
C ARG A 179 13.54 -12.67 41.12
N ARG A 180 14.35 -11.76 40.55
CA ARG A 180 15.76 -11.57 40.92
C ARG A 180 15.91 -11.19 42.39
N LYS A 181 15.07 -10.26 42.88
CA LYS A 181 15.06 -9.85 44.29
C LYS A 181 14.78 -11.02 45.23
N ARG A 182 13.71 -11.80 44.98
CA ARG A 182 13.39 -13.00 45.78
C ARG A 182 14.50 -14.06 45.76
N ASN A 183 15.15 -14.26 44.61
CA ASN A 183 16.26 -15.20 44.51
C ASN A 183 17.46 -14.74 45.34
N ARG A 184 17.76 -13.43 45.34
CA ARG A 184 18.85 -12.86 46.16
C ARG A 184 18.60 -13.03 47.65
N GLU A 185 17.37 -12.79 48.11
CA GLU A 185 16.97 -12.99 49.51
C GLU A 185 17.12 -14.47 49.91
N ARG A 186 16.71 -15.42 49.05
CA ARG A 186 16.85 -16.86 49.33
C ARG A 186 18.29 -17.37 49.39
N LEU A 187 19.20 -16.77 48.62
CA LEU A 187 20.61 -17.14 48.59
C LEU A 187 21.45 -16.40 49.66
N GLY A 188 20.98 -15.23 50.13
CA GLY A 188 21.66 -14.42 51.14
C GLY A 188 21.53 -14.95 52.58
N ASP A 189 20.50 -15.75 52.87
CA ASP A 189 20.29 -16.37 54.19
C ASP A 189 20.88 -17.77 54.31
N SER A 190 21.75 -18.21 53.39
CA SER A 190 22.52 -19.43 53.61
C SER A 190 23.67 -19.10 54.56
N PRO A 191 23.67 -19.56 55.83
CA PRO A 191 24.83 -19.41 56.70
C PRO A 191 26.02 -20.04 55.99
N THR A 192 27.09 -19.26 55.89
CA THR A 192 28.38 -19.65 55.38
C THR A 192 28.92 -20.81 56.22
N SER A 193 28.63 -22.04 55.82
CA SER A 193 29.48 -23.18 56.12
C SER A 193 30.75 -22.99 55.31
N GLU A 194 31.82 -22.57 55.99
CA GLU A 194 33.17 -22.50 55.46
C GLU A 194 33.53 -23.83 54.80
N THR A 195 33.53 -23.86 53.46
CA THR A 195 34.14 -24.96 52.69
C THR A 195 35.45 -24.47 52.10
N PRO A 196 36.57 -25.14 52.41
CA PRO A 196 37.90 -24.73 51.97
C PRO A 196 38.05 -24.86 50.46
N THR A 197 38.65 -23.83 49.89
CA THR A 197 39.17 -23.76 48.52
C THR A 197 40.13 -24.93 48.27
N VAL A 198 39.70 -25.89 47.46
CA VAL A 198 40.62 -26.81 46.76
C VAL A 198 40.62 -26.37 45.30
N GLU A 199 41.73 -25.75 44.89
CA GLU A 199 42.11 -25.61 43.50
C GLU A 199 42.09 -26.99 42.84
N SER A 200 41.24 -27.17 41.83
CA SER A 200 41.44 -28.25 40.89
C SER A 200 41.08 -27.72 39.51
N GLY A 201 42.14 -27.42 38.76
CA GLY A 201 42.05 -27.03 37.37
C GLY A 201 41.38 -28.11 36.54
N THR A 202 40.64 -27.70 35.53
CA THR A 202 40.43 -28.53 34.35
C THR A 202 40.24 -27.61 33.16
N GLN A 203 41.28 -27.56 32.33
CA GLN A 203 41.23 -27.06 30.96
C GLN A 203 40.05 -27.73 30.24
N SER A 204 39.09 -26.94 29.78
CA SER A 204 38.13 -27.40 28.78
C SER A 204 38.37 -26.62 27.49
N SER A 205 39.20 -27.26 26.66
CA SER A 205 39.41 -26.92 25.26
C SER A 205 38.11 -27.13 24.50
N TYR A 206 37.55 -26.05 23.92
CA TYR A 206 36.55 -26.17 22.87
C TYR A 206 37.05 -25.48 21.60
N TYR A 207 37.24 -26.34 20.61
CA TYR A 207 37.63 -26.05 19.24
C TYR A 207 36.70 -25.02 18.58
N TYR A 208 37.28 -23.94 18.06
CA TYR A 208 36.67 -23.13 17.01
C TYR A 208 36.90 -23.84 15.67
N TYR A 209 35.86 -24.50 15.15
CA TYR A 209 35.81 -24.87 13.74
C TYR A 209 35.34 -23.65 12.93
N TYR A 210 36.27 -23.05 12.20
CA TYR A 210 35.96 -22.15 11.09
C TYR A 210 35.54 -22.99 9.88
N TYR A 211 34.26 -22.90 9.54
CA TYR A 211 33.71 -23.18 8.22
C TYR A 211 32.67 -22.08 7.93
N TYR A 212 32.47 -21.50 6.75
CA TYR A 212 33.20 -21.31 5.49
C TYR A 212 32.16 -20.57 4.59
N TYR A 213 32.63 -19.83 3.57
CA TYR A 213 31.89 -19.28 2.41
C TYR A 213 31.10 -17.97 2.59
#